data_AF-A0A357C7S6-F1
#
_entry.id   AF-A0A357C7S6-F1
#
_cell.length_a   1.000
_cell.length_b   1.000
_cell.length_c   1.000
_cell.angle_alpha   90.00
_cell.angle_beta   90.00
_cell.angle_gamma   90.00
#
_symmetry.space_group_name_H-M   'P 1'
#
loop_
_entity.id
_entity.type
_entity.pdbx_description
1 polymer ?
#
loop_
_entity_poly.entity_id
_entity_poly.type
_entity_poly.pdbx_seq_one_letter_code
_entity_poly.pdbx_strand_id
1 'polypeptide(L)'
;MKRSYVIIVLMVALAAAALLWLRENPDANANAFQRQFKKELAALYPYSKVQGNDLSSLECDLGNGLMLLNLESLFKAWRHDPKLRDNLVTHYLTVLSKSQNIGQYKLVAARVFPQIRPASFGAVYSGSDLAPVSMELFGNLAVFYVVEFPDRTVYLTHKHLSDWRVTLPTVHEGALANLLKRTRKPALLKGSPGLYAYLQGDGYDATRILIVDELKASCGNLQQPFYFAVPHRDALYILNTAGLNNITAPLNKLEALTRHLYRSSHRFLCPEVMVYGADGYLTLEDYRAQH
;
A
#
# COMPACT_ATOMS: atom_id res chain seq x y z
N MET A 1 -19.77 -27.82 -42.80
CA MET A 1 -20.70 -28.20 -41.71
C MET A 1 -20.10 -29.03 -40.57
N LYS A 2 -19.00 -29.78 -40.74
CA LYS A 2 -18.44 -30.64 -39.66
C LYS A 2 -17.47 -29.98 -38.65
N ARG A 3 -16.88 -28.81 -38.96
CA ARG A 3 -15.95 -28.10 -38.05
C ARG A 3 -16.65 -27.26 -36.96
N SER A 4 -17.85 -26.76 -37.23
CA SER A 4 -18.59 -25.91 -36.28
C SER A 4 -19.27 -26.71 -35.16
N TYR A 5 -19.61 -27.99 -35.40
CA TYR A 5 -20.20 -28.87 -34.39
C TYR A 5 -19.16 -29.37 -33.36
N VAL A 6 -17.91 -29.58 -33.77
CA VAL A 6 -16.83 -30.03 -32.87
C VAL A 6 -16.42 -28.91 -31.90
N ILE A 7 -16.45 -27.65 -32.34
CA ILE A 7 -16.14 -26.48 -31.50
C ILE A 7 -17.24 -26.24 -30.45
N ILE A 8 -18.52 -26.43 -30.82
CA ILE A 8 -19.65 -26.27 -29.89
C ILE A 8 -19.65 -27.38 -28.83
N VAL A 9 -19.35 -28.63 -29.19
CA VAL A 9 -19.26 -29.74 -28.23
C VAL A 9 -18.05 -29.61 -27.31
N LEU A 10 -16.90 -29.13 -27.79
CA LEU A 10 -15.73 -28.85 -26.93
C LEU A 10 -15.97 -27.71 -25.94
N MET A 11 -16.65 -26.63 -26.36
CA MET A 11 -16.95 -25.50 -25.46
C MET A 11 -17.99 -25.86 -24.39
N VAL A 12 -18.97 -26.70 -24.71
CA VAL A 12 -19.94 -27.22 -23.73
C VAL A 12 -19.26 -28.20 -22.75
N ALA A 13 -18.32 -29.03 -23.23
CA ALA A 13 -17.55 -29.94 -22.38
C ALA A 13 -16.57 -29.22 -21.43
N LEU A 14 -15.92 -28.15 -21.89
CA LEU A 14 -15.04 -27.31 -21.07
C LEU A 14 -15.82 -26.50 -20.02
N ALA A 15 -16.97 -25.93 -20.40
CA ALA A 15 -17.85 -25.23 -19.46
C ALA A 15 -18.43 -26.20 -18.40
N ALA A 16 -18.78 -27.42 -18.80
CA ALA A 16 -19.23 -28.46 -17.88
C ALA A 16 -18.10 -28.92 -16.94
N ALA A 17 -16.86 -29.07 -17.44
CA ALA A 17 -15.70 -29.41 -16.61
C ALA A 17 -15.34 -28.31 -15.60
N ALA A 18 -15.43 -27.03 -15.98
CA ALA A 18 -15.21 -25.90 -15.07
C ALA A 18 -16.32 -25.79 -13.99
N LEU A 19 -17.57 -26.05 -14.37
CA LEU A 19 -18.71 -26.11 -13.43
C LEU A 19 -18.63 -27.32 -12.49
N LEU A 20 -18.21 -28.47 -12.99
CA LEU A 20 -17.96 -29.67 -12.19
C LEU A 20 -16.79 -29.45 -11.22
N TRP A 21 -15.70 -28.81 -11.67
CA TRP A 21 -14.56 -28.48 -10.82
C TRP A 21 -14.92 -27.50 -9.69
N LEU A 22 -15.73 -26.47 -9.96
CA LEU A 22 -16.24 -25.54 -8.94
C LEU A 22 -17.24 -26.20 -7.98
N ARG A 23 -17.99 -27.20 -8.45
CA ARG A 23 -18.93 -27.99 -7.65
C ARG A 23 -18.20 -28.98 -6.73
N GLU A 24 -17.07 -29.52 -7.18
CA GLU A 24 -16.19 -30.41 -6.42
C GLU A 24 -15.22 -29.67 -5.49
N ASN A 25 -14.98 -28.37 -5.74
CA ASN A 25 -14.12 -27.49 -4.93
C ASN A 25 -14.92 -26.29 -4.38
N PRO A 26 -15.90 -26.52 -3.49
CA PRO A 26 -16.71 -25.45 -2.87
C PRO A 26 -15.86 -24.44 -2.08
N ASP A 27 -14.61 -24.80 -1.76
CA ASP A 27 -13.60 -23.99 -1.07
C ASP A 27 -12.63 -23.23 -2.01
N ALA A 28 -12.98 -23.00 -3.28
CA ALA A 28 -12.23 -22.12 -4.19
C ALA A 28 -12.21 -20.67 -3.64
N ASN A 29 -11.31 -20.46 -2.68
CA ASN A 29 -11.13 -19.27 -1.89
C ASN A 29 -10.06 -18.36 -2.51
N ALA A 30 -9.91 -17.15 -1.97
CA ALA A 30 -8.94 -16.17 -2.44
C ALA A 30 -7.50 -16.72 -2.48
N ASN A 31 -7.16 -17.72 -1.66
CA ASN A 31 -5.83 -18.32 -1.61
C ASN A 31 -5.54 -19.17 -2.86
N ALA A 32 -6.51 -19.95 -3.32
CA ALA A 32 -6.36 -20.77 -4.54
C ALA A 32 -6.19 -19.86 -5.78
N PHE A 33 -7.01 -18.80 -5.86
CA PHE A 33 -6.89 -17.78 -6.89
C PHE A 33 -5.51 -17.12 -6.89
N GLN A 34 -5.02 -16.67 -5.73
CA GLN A 34 -3.73 -16.00 -5.62
C GLN A 34 -2.56 -16.92 -6.03
N ARG A 35 -2.58 -18.20 -5.65
CA ARG A 35 -1.53 -19.16 -6.04
C ARG A 35 -1.49 -19.34 -7.55
N GLN A 36 -2.66 -19.51 -8.18
CA GLN A 36 -2.76 -19.65 -9.62
C GLN A 36 -2.31 -18.37 -10.34
N PHE A 37 -2.75 -17.20 -9.86
CA PHE A 37 -2.36 -15.90 -10.42
C PHE A 37 -0.84 -15.67 -10.35
N LYS A 38 -0.21 -15.97 -9.20
CA LYS A 38 1.25 -15.89 -9.03
C LYS A 38 1.98 -16.82 -10.00
N LYS A 39 1.50 -18.06 -10.16
CA LYS A 39 2.10 -19.06 -11.06
C LYS A 39 2.04 -18.61 -12.53
N GLU A 40 0.89 -18.13 -12.98
CA GLU A 40 0.71 -17.66 -14.37
C GLU A 40 1.51 -16.38 -14.64
N LEU A 41 1.57 -15.44 -13.69
CA LEU A 41 2.36 -14.23 -13.81
C LEU A 41 3.86 -14.54 -13.95
N ALA A 42 4.39 -15.46 -13.14
CA ALA A 42 5.77 -15.90 -13.23
C ALA A 42 6.10 -16.60 -14.56
N ALA A 43 5.13 -17.31 -15.16
CA ALA A 43 5.32 -17.95 -16.45
C ALA A 43 5.36 -16.96 -17.62
N LEU A 44 4.53 -15.91 -17.59
CA LEU A 44 4.45 -14.89 -18.65
C LEU A 44 5.55 -13.82 -18.53
N TYR A 45 5.96 -13.51 -17.31
CA TYR A 45 6.99 -12.52 -17.01
C TYR A 45 8.05 -13.14 -16.09
N PRO A 46 8.94 -13.99 -16.63
CA PRO A 46 9.95 -14.71 -15.83
C PRO A 46 10.94 -13.80 -15.11
N TYR A 47 11.06 -12.54 -15.54
CA TYR A 47 11.89 -11.51 -14.90
C TYR A 47 11.12 -10.63 -13.89
N SER A 48 9.80 -10.80 -13.77
CA SER A 48 8.99 -10.03 -12.82
C SER A 48 9.30 -10.47 -11.38
N LYS A 49 9.57 -9.49 -10.51
CA LYS A 49 9.71 -9.74 -9.07
C LYS A 49 8.35 -9.64 -8.42
N VAL A 50 7.77 -10.81 -8.13
CA VAL A 50 6.49 -10.91 -7.43
C VAL A 50 6.75 -11.02 -5.93
N GLN A 51 6.44 -9.98 -5.17
CA GLN A 51 6.61 -9.95 -3.71
C GLN A 51 5.27 -9.72 -3.00
N GLY A 52 5.13 -10.33 -1.82
CA GLY A 52 3.96 -10.17 -0.94
C GLY A 52 3.21 -11.47 -0.66
N ASN A 53 2.91 -11.71 0.63
CA ASN A 53 2.00 -12.78 1.10
C ASN A 53 0.60 -12.26 1.44
N ASP A 54 0.32 -10.98 1.17
CA ASP A 54 -1.01 -10.42 1.39
C ASP A 54 -1.96 -10.88 0.26
N LEU A 55 -3.12 -11.42 0.65
CA LEU A 55 -4.18 -11.86 -0.25
C LEU A 55 -4.81 -10.69 -1.04
N SER A 56 -4.57 -9.44 -0.62
CA SER A 56 -5.20 -8.25 -1.18
C SER A 56 -4.42 -7.57 -2.30
N SER A 57 -3.10 -7.75 -2.40
CA SER A 57 -2.30 -7.01 -3.38
C SER A 57 -1.02 -7.73 -3.81
N LEU A 58 -0.57 -7.47 -5.04
CA LEU A 58 0.67 -8.02 -5.58
C LEU A 58 1.59 -6.91 -6.11
N GLU A 59 2.82 -6.85 -5.61
CA GLU A 59 3.85 -5.97 -6.19
C GLU A 59 4.44 -6.65 -7.42
N CYS A 60 4.44 -5.93 -8.54
CA CYS A 60 5.03 -6.43 -9.78
C CYS A 60 5.64 -5.30 -10.63
N ASP A 61 6.52 -5.70 -11.53
CA ASP A 61 7.04 -4.86 -12.59
C ASP A 61 6.90 -5.61 -13.90
N LEU A 62 6.30 -4.94 -14.87
CA LEU A 62 6.01 -5.46 -16.20
C LEU A 62 6.86 -4.74 -17.28
N GLY A 63 7.96 -4.10 -16.88
CA GLY A 63 8.96 -3.50 -17.77
C GLY A 63 8.98 -1.97 -17.84
N ASN A 64 8.02 -1.27 -17.22
CA ASN A 64 7.97 0.20 -17.21
C ASN A 64 7.77 0.77 -15.80
N GLY A 65 8.29 0.06 -14.79
CA GLY A 65 8.30 0.52 -13.41
C GLY A 65 7.33 -0.24 -12.51
N LEU A 66 7.46 0.05 -11.22
CA LEU A 66 6.81 -0.71 -10.16
C LEU A 66 5.32 -0.36 -10.03
N MET A 67 4.49 -1.40 -9.90
CA MET A 67 3.07 -1.26 -9.63
C MET A 67 2.61 -2.24 -8.54
N LEU A 68 1.49 -1.89 -7.90
CA LEU A 68 0.76 -2.75 -6.99
C LEU A 68 -0.58 -3.11 -7.61
N LEU A 69 -0.81 -4.39 -7.87
CA LEU A 69 -2.07 -4.91 -8.39
C LEU A 69 -3.05 -5.17 -7.25
N ASN A 70 -4.31 -4.78 -7.42
CA ASN A 70 -5.38 -5.08 -6.47
C ASN A 70 -5.95 -6.48 -6.76
N LEU A 71 -5.59 -7.46 -5.92
CA LEU A 71 -6.02 -8.85 -6.10
C LEU A 71 -7.51 -9.05 -5.80
N GLU A 72 -8.12 -8.19 -4.99
CA GLU A 72 -9.56 -8.26 -4.69
C GLU A 72 -10.40 -7.83 -5.90
N SER A 73 -10.03 -6.71 -6.54
CA SER A 73 -10.66 -6.26 -7.79
C SER A 73 -10.52 -7.33 -8.88
N LEU A 74 -9.33 -7.94 -8.97
CA LEU A 74 -9.05 -9.05 -9.87
C LEU A 74 -9.90 -10.29 -9.57
N PHE A 75 -10.02 -10.66 -8.30
CA PHE A 75 -10.82 -11.81 -7.88
C PHE A 75 -12.32 -11.59 -8.12
N LYS A 76 -12.82 -10.36 -7.93
CA LYS A 76 -14.19 -9.98 -8.30
C LYS A 76 -14.41 -10.15 -9.80
N ALA A 77 -13.51 -9.63 -10.63
CA ALA A 77 -13.60 -9.80 -12.09
C ALA A 77 -13.55 -11.29 -12.49
N TRP A 78 -12.65 -12.08 -11.88
CA TRP A 78 -12.54 -13.52 -12.09
C TRP A 78 -13.81 -14.29 -11.73
N ARG A 79 -14.47 -13.91 -10.62
CA ARG A 79 -15.73 -14.54 -10.19
C ARG A 79 -16.88 -14.24 -11.14
N HIS A 80 -16.97 -13.02 -11.65
CA HIS A 80 -18.13 -12.57 -12.42
C HIS A 80 -18.10 -12.97 -13.90
N ASP A 81 -16.94 -13.21 -14.50
CA ASP A 81 -16.84 -13.60 -15.91
C ASP A 81 -16.18 -15.00 -16.08
N PRO A 82 -16.99 -16.05 -16.31
CA PRO A 82 -16.49 -17.40 -16.54
C PRO A 82 -15.52 -17.53 -17.71
N LYS A 83 -15.63 -16.66 -18.74
CA LYS A 83 -14.74 -16.69 -19.92
C LYS A 83 -13.37 -16.08 -19.63
N LEU A 84 -13.30 -15.17 -18.66
CA LEU A 84 -12.04 -14.62 -18.19
C LEU A 84 -11.30 -15.60 -17.28
N ARG A 85 -11.96 -16.59 -16.66
CA ARG A 85 -11.30 -17.49 -15.70
C ARG A 85 -10.12 -18.26 -16.27
N ASP A 86 -10.18 -18.64 -17.54
CA ASP A 86 -9.17 -19.47 -18.20
C ASP A 86 -7.99 -18.65 -18.77
N ASN A 87 -8.13 -17.32 -18.88
CA ASN A 87 -7.12 -16.45 -19.50
C ASN A 87 -6.92 -15.11 -18.75
N LEU A 88 -7.40 -15.00 -17.50
CA LEU A 88 -7.48 -13.72 -16.78
C LEU A 88 -6.11 -13.07 -16.68
N VAL A 89 -5.08 -13.83 -16.31
CA VAL A 89 -3.74 -13.30 -16.09
C VAL A 89 -3.18 -12.77 -17.40
N THR A 90 -3.25 -13.54 -18.48
CA THR A 90 -2.80 -13.08 -19.81
C THR A 90 -3.56 -11.85 -20.28
N HIS A 91 -4.90 -11.86 -20.20
CA HIS A 91 -5.74 -10.76 -20.65
C HIS A 91 -5.51 -9.50 -19.82
N TYR A 92 -5.52 -9.64 -18.49
CA TYR A 92 -5.33 -8.55 -17.56
C TYR A 92 -3.93 -7.98 -17.66
N LEU A 93 -2.88 -8.79 -17.72
CA LEU A 93 -1.50 -8.30 -17.90
C LEU A 93 -1.29 -7.65 -19.27
N THR A 94 -1.97 -8.14 -20.32
CA THR A 94 -1.95 -7.49 -21.64
C THR A 94 -2.66 -6.13 -21.61
N VAL A 95 -3.80 -6.01 -20.93
CA VAL A 95 -4.52 -4.73 -20.77
C VAL A 95 -3.75 -3.79 -19.86
N LEU A 96 -3.17 -4.30 -18.79
CA LEU A 96 -2.34 -3.55 -17.85
C LEU A 96 -1.09 -3.02 -18.52
N SER A 97 -0.34 -3.87 -19.22
CA SER A 97 0.87 -3.46 -19.95
C SER A 97 0.55 -2.41 -21.02
N LYS A 98 -0.60 -2.52 -21.71
CA LYS A 98 -1.08 -1.50 -22.66
C LYS A 98 -1.58 -0.22 -21.99
N SER A 99 -1.97 -0.25 -20.72
CA SER A 99 -2.51 0.90 -19.97
C SER A 99 -1.53 1.51 -18.96
N GLN A 100 -0.23 1.27 -19.15
CA GLN A 100 0.82 1.85 -18.30
C GLN A 100 1.02 3.35 -18.52
N ASN A 101 0.46 3.92 -19.57
CA ASN A 101 0.33 5.36 -19.66
C ASN A 101 -0.68 5.83 -18.62
N ILE A 102 -0.16 6.40 -17.53
CA ILE A 102 -0.96 6.97 -16.45
C ILE A 102 -1.58 8.32 -16.81
N GLY A 103 -1.25 8.89 -17.98
CA GLY A 103 -1.75 10.18 -18.47
C GLY A 103 -0.87 11.36 -18.05
N GLN A 104 -1.32 12.59 -18.35
CA GLN A 104 -0.64 13.81 -17.93
C GLN A 104 -0.90 14.14 -16.46
N TYR A 105 0.05 14.75 -15.76
CA TYR A 105 -0.06 15.11 -14.34
C TYR A 105 -1.40 15.79 -13.99
N LYS A 106 -1.85 16.77 -14.77
CA LYS A 106 -3.11 17.49 -14.53
C LYS A 106 -4.34 16.58 -14.44
N LEU A 107 -4.34 15.44 -15.14
CA LEU A 107 -5.46 14.48 -15.15
C LEU A 107 -5.37 13.46 -14.00
N VAL A 108 -4.20 13.29 -13.39
CA VAL A 108 -3.97 12.33 -12.30
C VAL A 108 -3.72 12.99 -10.96
N ALA A 109 -3.47 14.30 -10.90
CA ALA A 109 -2.99 15.00 -9.70
C ALA A 109 -3.88 14.75 -8.47
N ALA A 110 -5.21 14.69 -8.65
CA ALA A 110 -6.17 14.42 -7.56
C ALA A 110 -6.15 12.96 -7.04
N ARG A 111 -5.43 12.07 -7.72
CA ARG A 111 -5.25 10.65 -7.39
C ARG A 111 -3.81 10.32 -7.00
N VAL A 112 -2.96 11.34 -6.86
CA VAL A 112 -1.61 11.17 -6.36
C VAL A 112 -1.65 11.16 -4.84
N PHE A 113 -1.08 10.12 -4.23
CA PHE A 113 -0.96 9.99 -2.78
C PHE A 113 0.50 9.69 -2.38
N PRO A 114 0.95 10.17 -1.21
CA PRO A 114 2.24 9.78 -0.66
C PRO A 114 2.10 8.40 0.02
N GLN A 115 3.19 7.66 0.14
CA GLN A 115 3.20 6.39 0.87
C GLN A 115 4.56 6.17 1.51
N ILE A 116 4.56 5.81 2.79
CA ILE A 116 5.79 5.48 3.51
C ILE A 116 6.20 4.04 3.19
N ARG A 117 7.47 3.84 2.84
CA ARG A 117 8.12 2.54 2.64
C ARG A 117 9.54 2.60 3.21
N PRO A 118 10.21 1.46 3.43
CA PRO A 118 11.65 1.45 3.65
C PRO A 118 12.37 2.15 2.49
N ALA A 119 13.43 2.91 2.77
CA ALA A 119 14.22 3.64 1.78
C ALA A 119 14.87 2.70 0.74
N SER A 120 15.08 1.44 1.10
CA SER A 120 15.54 0.39 0.17
C SER A 120 14.47 -0.09 -0.81
N PHE A 121 13.22 0.37 -0.67
CA PHE A 121 12.14 0.07 -1.61
C PHE A 121 12.49 0.61 -3.00
N GLY A 122 12.43 -0.26 -4.00
CA GLY A 122 12.80 0.10 -5.37
C GLY A 122 14.32 0.18 -5.61
N ALA A 123 15.18 -0.22 -4.66
CA ALA A 123 16.64 -0.21 -4.84
C ALA A 123 17.13 -1.03 -6.06
N VAL A 124 16.34 -1.99 -6.51
CA VAL A 124 16.61 -2.77 -7.74
C VAL A 124 16.58 -1.93 -9.02
N TYR A 125 15.99 -0.73 -8.97
CA TYR A 125 15.93 0.24 -10.06
C TYR A 125 16.95 1.38 -9.88
N SER A 126 17.82 1.32 -8.87
CA SER A 126 18.75 2.41 -8.58
C SER A 126 19.60 2.73 -9.81
N GLY A 127 19.67 4.01 -10.17
CA GLY A 127 20.36 4.48 -11.38
C GLY A 127 19.55 4.37 -12.69
N SER A 128 18.27 4.00 -12.63
CA SER A 128 17.34 4.00 -13.79
C SER A 128 16.29 5.10 -13.67
N ASP A 129 15.82 5.63 -14.80
CA ASP A 129 14.67 6.55 -14.85
C ASP A 129 13.35 5.90 -14.38
N LEU A 130 13.33 4.57 -14.26
CA LEU A 130 12.24 3.79 -13.68
C LEU A 130 12.32 3.68 -12.14
N ALA A 131 13.38 4.22 -11.52
CA ALA A 131 13.47 4.29 -10.07
C ALA A 131 12.28 5.08 -9.51
N PRO A 132 11.55 4.52 -8.52
CA PRO A 132 10.50 5.27 -7.84
C PRO A 132 11.08 6.53 -7.19
N VAL A 133 10.44 7.68 -7.41
CA VAL A 133 10.86 8.94 -6.78
C VAL A 133 10.49 8.93 -5.31
N SER A 134 11.40 9.42 -4.47
CA SER A 134 11.20 9.45 -3.03
C SER A 134 11.83 10.68 -2.37
N MET A 135 11.39 10.95 -1.14
CA MET A 135 12.03 11.88 -0.21
C MET A 135 12.37 11.13 1.07
N GLU A 136 13.54 11.40 1.66
CA GLU A 136 13.94 10.81 2.92
C GLU A 136 12.93 11.15 4.03
N LEU A 137 12.73 10.19 4.94
CA LEU A 137 11.99 10.34 6.17
C LEU A 137 12.91 9.87 7.32
N PHE A 138 12.40 9.83 8.54
CA PHE A 138 13.16 9.36 9.70
C PHE A 138 13.59 7.89 9.59
N GLY A 139 14.71 7.57 10.26
CA GLY A 139 15.28 6.22 10.29
C GLY A 139 15.65 5.73 8.90
N ASN A 140 15.18 4.53 8.54
CA ASN A 140 15.38 3.94 7.21
C ASN A 140 14.13 4.06 6.33
N LEU A 141 13.24 5.00 6.58
CA LEU A 141 12.00 5.18 5.83
C LEU A 141 12.12 6.32 4.82
N ALA A 142 11.32 6.24 3.77
CA ALA A 142 11.18 7.28 2.77
C ALA A 142 9.72 7.43 2.32
N VAL A 143 9.38 8.62 1.85
CA VAL A 143 8.09 8.94 1.26
C VAL A 143 8.16 8.73 -0.24
N PHE A 144 7.40 7.77 -0.75
CA PHE A 144 7.19 7.52 -2.17
C PHE A 144 5.85 8.09 -2.62
N TYR A 145 5.62 8.17 -3.93
CA TYR A 145 4.40 8.74 -4.50
C TYR A 145 3.76 7.77 -5.47
N VAL A 146 2.45 7.66 -5.40
CA VAL A 146 1.68 6.74 -6.23
C VAL A 146 0.50 7.43 -6.89
N VAL A 147 0.11 6.95 -8.06
CA VAL A 147 -1.20 7.23 -8.68
C VAL A 147 -2.12 6.06 -8.46
N GLU A 148 -3.29 6.33 -7.88
CA GLU A 148 -4.32 5.32 -7.69
C GLU A 148 -5.25 5.17 -8.91
N PHE A 149 -5.53 3.92 -9.23
CA PHE A 149 -6.57 3.48 -10.15
C PHE A 149 -7.43 2.41 -9.45
N PRO A 150 -8.66 2.12 -9.94
CA PRO A 150 -9.53 1.12 -9.32
C PRO A 150 -8.93 -0.30 -9.23
N ASP A 151 -8.03 -0.64 -10.14
CA ASP A 151 -7.48 -1.99 -10.35
C ASP A 151 -5.98 -2.10 -10.01
N ARG A 152 -5.29 -0.96 -9.89
CA ARG A 152 -3.85 -0.89 -9.62
C ARG A 152 -3.44 0.42 -8.97
N THR A 153 -2.22 0.42 -8.43
CA THR A 153 -1.51 1.61 -7.97
C THR A 153 -0.15 1.64 -8.66
N VAL A 154 0.22 2.79 -9.23
CA VAL A 154 1.48 2.95 -9.98
C VAL A 154 2.40 3.89 -9.23
N TYR A 155 3.65 3.47 -8.96
CA TYR A 155 4.64 4.36 -8.35
C TYR A 155 5.15 5.38 -9.36
N LEU A 156 5.24 6.63 -8.93
CA LEU A 156 5.87 7.68 -9.72
C LEU A 156 7.37 7.45 -9.81
N THR A 157 7.95 7.79 -10.94
CA THR A 157 9.37 7.58 -11.26
C THR A 157 9.98 8.88 -11.78
N HIS A 158 11.31 8.92 -11.90
CA HIS A 158 11.98 10.09 -12.48
C HIS A 158 11.50 10.36 -13.91
N LYS A 159 11.23 9.30 -14.69
CA LYS A 159 10.62 9.41 -16.02
C LYS A 159 9.28 10.14 -15.99
N HIS A 160 8.39 9.78 -15.06
CA HIS A 160 7.07 10.43 -14.96
C HIS A 160 7.19 11.93 -14.69
N LEU A 161 8.08 12.33 -13.76
CA LEU A 161 8.30 13.75 -13.45
C LEU A 161 8.84 14.53 -14.65
N SER A 162 9.81 13.93 -15.36
CA SER A 162 10.41 14.51 -16.57
C SER A 162 9.37 14.68 -17.69
N ASP A 163 8.61 13.63 -18.00
CA ASP A 163 7.57 13.65 -19.03
C ASP A 163 6.47 14.68 -18.72
N TRP A 164 6.13 14.84 -17.44
CA TRP A 164 5.15 15.82 -16.97
C TRP A 164 5.69 17.24 -16.80
N ARG A 165 7.01 17.42 -16.82
CA ARG A 165 7.70 18.69 -16.51
C ARG A 165 7.26 19.27 -15.16
N VAL A 166 7.18 18.40 -14.15
CA VAL A 166 6.79 18.75 -12.77
C VAL A 166 7.88 18.35 -11.79
N THR A 167 8.07 19.14 -10.74
CA THR A 167 9.08 18.87 -9.71
C THR A 167 8.53 17.97 -8.60
N LEU A 168 9.40 17.20 -7.94
CA LEU A 168 9.01 16.37 -6.82
C LEU A 168 8.37 17.16 -5.66
N PRO A 169 8.87 18.35 -5.26
CA PRO A 169 8.19 19.18 -4.25
C PRO A 169 6.75 19.54 -4.61
N THR A 170 6.46 19.90 -5.87
CA THR A 170 5.09 20.17 -6.33
C THR A 170 4.19 18.94 -6.20
N VAL A 171 4.72 17.76 -6.55
CA VAL A 171 4.01 16.50 -6.38
C VAL A 171 3.76 16.21 -4.90
N HIS A 172 4.75 16.45 -4.04
CA HIS A 172 4.67 16.23 -2.60
C HIS A 172 3.54 17.05 -1.96
N GLU A 173 3.51 18.36 -2.18
CA GLU A 173 2.47 19.25 -1.64
C GLU A 173 1.06 18.81 -2.08
N GLY A 174 0.89 18.52 -3.38
CA GLY A 174 -0.39 18.03 -3.91
C GLY A 174 -0.81 16.69 -3.30
N ALA A 175 0.14 15.78 -3.09
CA ALA A 175 -0.10 14.48 -2.49
C ALA A 175 -0.52 14.60 -1.01
N LEU A 176 0.15 15.47 -0.23
CA LEU A 176 -0.25 15.75 1.16
C LEU A 176 -1.65 16.36 1.24
N ALA A 177 -1.98 17.30 0.34
CA ALA A 177 -3.32 17.88 0.27
C ALA A 177 -4.40 16.83 -0.04
N ASN A 178 -4.12 15.88 -0.92
CA ASN A 178 -5.03 14.76 -1.19
C ASN A 178 -5.19 13.83 0.01
N LEU A 179 -4.07 13.50 0.69
CA LEU A 179 -4.09 12.69 1.90
C LEU A 179 -4.92 13.36 3.01
N LEU A 180 -4.74 14.66 3.22
CA LEU A 180 -5.49 15.44 4.20
C LEU A 180 -7.00 15.40 3.92
N LYS A 181 -7.40 15.66 2.67
CA LYS A 181 -8.83 15.60 2.26
C LYS A 181 -9.47 14.24 2.51
N ARG A 182 -8.70 13.15 2.36
CA ARG A 182 -9.16 11.77 2.56
C ARG A 182 -9.14 11.35 4.04
N THR A 183 -8.46 12.09 4.91
CA THR A 183 -8.24 11.68 6.29
C THR A 183 -9.47 11.93 7.16
N ARG A 184 -9.97 10.85 7.75
CA ARG A 184 -10.98 10.89 8.82
C ARG A 184 -10.34 11.01 10.21
N LYS A 185 -11.12 11.41 11.21
CA LYS A 185 -10.68 11.52 12.61
C LYS A 185 -10.15 10.17 13.13
N PRO A 186 -9.12 10.19 14.01
CA PRO A 186 -8.61 8.98 14.64
C PRO A 186 -9.58 8.46 15.70
N ALA A 187 -9.42 7.19 16.05
CA ALA A 187 -10.08 6.60 17.21
C ALA A 187 -9.21 6.78 18.46
N LEU A 188 -9.81 7.17 19.58
CA LEU A 188 -9.16 7.03 20.89
C LEU A 188 -9.24 5.57 21.33
N LEU A 189 -8.10 4.94 21.64
CA LEU A 189 -8.07 3.54 22.05
C LEU A 189 -8.70 3.36 23.43
N LYS A 190 -9.68 2.45 23.51
CA LYS A 190 -10.40 2.14 24.74
C LYS A 190 -9.43 1.67 25.84
N GLY A 191 -9.54 2.27 27.02
CA GLY A 191 -8.67 1.96 28.15
C GLY A 191 -7.21 2.41 27.96
N SER A 192 -6.96 3.39 27.09
CA SER A 192 -5.62 3.95 26.86
C SER A 192 -5.72 5.46 26.70
N PRO A 193 -5.74 6.19 27.82
CA PRO A 193 -5.76 7.65 27.80
C PRO A 193 -4.65 8.22 26.92
N GLY A 194 -5.00 9.21 26.09
CA GLY A 194 -4.06 9.89 25.19
C GLY A 194 -3.63 9.08 23.96
N LEU A 195 -3.99 7.80 23.83
CA LEU A 195 -3.54 6.96 22.71
C LEU A 195 -4.56 6.94 21.57
N TYR A 196 -4.25 7.64 20.49
CA TYR A 196 -5.03 7.73 19.27
C TYR A 196 -4.52 6.77 18.21
N ALA A 197 -5.42 6.27 17.36
CA ALA A 197 -5.10 5.37 16.28
C ALA A 197 -5.79 5.77 14.97
N TYR A 198 -5.02 5.81 13.88
CA TYR A 198 -5.53 5.79 12.51
C TYR A 198 -5.45 4.35 12.02
N LEU A 199 -6.62 3.74 11.84
CA LEU A 199 -6.82 2.36 11.38
C LEU A 199 -7.97 2.34 10.36
N GLN A 200 -7.87 3.20 9.36
CA GLN A 200 -8.90 3.41 8.34
C GLN A 200 -8.94 2.28 7.31
N GLY A 201 -7.87 1.47 7.23
CA GLY A 201 -7.81 0.31 6.33
C GLY A 201 -7.70 0.71 4.87
N ASP A 202 -7.19 1.91 4.61
CA ASP A 202 -7.18 2.51 3.27
C ASP A 202 -5.79 2.50 2.63
N GLY A 203 -4.78 1.90 3.28
CA GLY A 203 -3.42 1.82 2.76
C GLY A 203 -2.51 3.00 3.12
N TYR A 204 -3.01 4.01 3.83
CA TYR A 204 -2.29 5.25 4.15
C TYR A 204 -2.29 5.61 5.64
N ASP A 205 -2.65 4.67 6.51
CA ASP A 205 -2.74 4.91 7.96
C ASP A 205 -1.41 5.40 8.53
N ALA A 206 -0.30 4.69 8.27
CA ALA A 206 1.04 5.12 8.66
C ALA A 206 1.41 6.49 8.06
N THR A 207 1.07 6.70 6.78
CA THR A 207 1.41 7.91 6.02
C THR A 207 0.84 9.20 6.61
N ARG A 208 -0.24 9.12 7.40
CA ARG A 208 -0.84 10.30 8.05
C ARG A 208 0.07 11.00 9.04
N ILE A 209 1.21 10.41 9.40
CA ILE A 209 2.26 11.11 10.16
C ILE A 209 2.82 12.33 9.40
N LEU A 210 2.76 12.33 8.07
CA LEU A 210 3.24 13.43 7.23
C LEU A 210 2.35 14.68 7.28
N ILE A 211 1.12 14.54 7.77
CA ILE A 211 0.13 15.63 7.91
C ILE A 211 -0.32 15.76 9.36
N VAL A 212 0.52 15.35 10.31
CA VAL A 212 0.14 15.28 11.73
C VAL A 212 -0.11 16.66 12.33
N ASP A 213 0.56 17.69 11.79
CA ASP A 213 0.39 19.07 12.24
C ASP A 213 -1.02 19.61 11.95
N GLU A 214 -1.60 19.25 10.81
CA GLU A 214 -2.99 19.56 10.43
C GLU A 214 -4.00 18.73 11.24
N LEU A 215 -3.56 17.64 11.86
CA LEU A 215 -4.41 16.70 12.60
C LEU A 215 -4.38 16.89 14.12
N LYS A 216 -3.61 17.86 14.65
CA LYS A 216 -3.42 18.09 16.09
C LYS A 216 -4.73 18.16 16.88
N ALA A 217 -5.71 18.92 16.38
CA ALA A 217 -7.02 19.05 17.04
C ALA A 217 -7.78 17.72 17.11
N SER A 218 -7.65 16.87 16.08
CA SER A 218 -8.28 15.55 16.02
C SER A 218 -7.67 14.55 17.00
N CYS A 219 -6.43 14.80 17.45
CA CYS A 219 -5.71 14.02 18.45
C CYS A 219 -5.76 14.65 19.85
N GLY A 220 -6.84 15.36 20.18
CA GLY A 220 -7.04 15.95 21.52
C GLY A 220 -6.13 17.15 21.78
N ASN A 221 -5.98 18.04 20.78
CA ASN A 221 -5.07 19.19 20.82
C ASN A 221 -3.62 18.77 21.10
N LEU A 222 -3.13 17.84 20.28
CA LEU A 222 -1.79 17.25 20.35
C LEU A 222 -0.70 18.32 20.51
N GLN A 223 0.10 18.19 21.58
CA GLN A 223 1.24 19.05 21.88
C GLN A 223 2.55 18.31 21.63
N GLN A 224 3.59 19.04 21.23
CA GLN A 224 4.94 18.49 21.16
C GLN A 224 5.64 18.57 22.54
N PRO A 225 6.56 17.64 22.84
CA PRO A 225 6.81 16.44 22.07
C PRO A 225 5.68 15.42 22.26
N PHE A 226 5.38 14.66 21.20
CA PHE A 226 4.49 13.50 21.30
C PHE A 226 5.17 12.25 20.76
N TYR A 227 4.67 11.10 21.20
CA TYR A 227 5.21 9.80 20.82
C TYR A 227 4.29 9.17 19.78
N PHE A 228 4.87 8.49 18.80
CA PHE A 228 4.07 7.83 17.77
C PHE A 228 4.73 6.53 17.32
N ALA A 229 3.94 5.68 16.68
CA ALA A 229 4.42 4.44 16.11
C ALA A 229 3.79 4.18 14.75
N VAL A 230 4.62 3.72 13.82
CA VAL A 230 4.23 3.26 12.48
C VAL A 230 4.75 1.83 12.28
N PRO A 231 4.17 0.82 12.96
CA PRO A 231 4.69 -0.55 12.91
C PRO A 231 4.62 -1.16 11.50
N HIS A 232 3.57 -0.82 10.76
CA HIS A 232 3.35 -1.26 9.38
C HIS A 232 2.49 -0.24 8.62
N ARG A 233 2.43 -0.38 7.30
CA ARG A 233 1.72 0.55 6.39
C ARG A 233 0.30 0.92 6.84
N ASP A 234 -0.45 -0.06 7.31
CA ASP A 234 -1.87 0.08 7.64
C ASP A 234 -2.13 0.45 9.13
N ALA A 235 -1.16 1.08 9.83
CA ALA A 235 -1.38 1.59 11.18
C ALA A 235 -0.51 2.80 11.53
N LEU A 236 -1.14 3.80 12.15
CA LEU A 236 -0.48 4.89 12.87
C LEU A 236 -1.08 5.02 14.27
N TYR A 237 -0.21 5.01 15.28
CA TYR A 237 -0.57 5.28 16.67
C TYR A 237 0.12 6.54 17.14
N ILE A 238 -0.61 7.40 17.86
CA ILE A 238 -0.10 8.64 18.43
C ILE A 238 -0.48 8.68 19.91
N LEU A 239 0.50 8.82 20.78
CA LEU A 239 0.32 9.09 22.19
C LEU A 239 0.46 10.59 22.45
N ASN A 240 -0.70 11.24 22.63
CA ASN A 240 -0.76 12.58 23.17
C ASN A 240 -0.55 12.53 24.69
N THR A 241 0.46 13.25 25.17
CA THR A 241 0.82 13.32 26.58
C THR A 241 0.13 14.46 27.32
N ALA A 242 -0.56 15.35 26.60
CA ALA A 242 -1.26 16.48 27.20
C ALA A 242 -2.30 16.00 28.23
N GLY A 243 -2.17 16.49 29.46
CA GLY A 243 -3.07 16.16 30.56
C GLY A 243 -2.86 14.78 31.20
N LEU A 244 -1.79 14.06 30.84
CA LEU A 244 -1.42 12.83 31.53
C LEU A 244 -0.52 13.13 32.74
N ASN A 245 -0.93 12.68 33.92
CA ASN A 245 -0.11 12.79 35.14
C ASN A 245 1.16 11.92 35.10
N ASN A 246 1.15 10.86 34.29
CA ASN A 246 2.26 9.94 34.08
C ASN A 246 2.15 9.29 32.69
N ILE A 247 3.24 9.28 31.93
CA ILE A 247 3.29 8.73 30.57
C ILE A 247 3.84 7.30 30.49
N THR A 248 4.40 6.75 31.58
CA THR A 248 5.10 5.45 31.58
C THR A 248 4.19 4.30 31.15
N ALA A 249 3.01 4.18 31.75
CA ALA A 249 2.07 3.11 31.40
C ALA A 249 1.57 3.17 29.94
N PRO A 250 1.09 4.33 29.42
CA PRO A 250 0.67 4.42 28.02
C PRO A 250 1.84 4.29 27.03
N LEU A 251 3.04 4.79 27.36
CA LEU A 251 4.23 4.61 26.52
C LEU A 251 4.65 3.14 26.44
N ASN A 252 4.71 2.43 27.58
CA ASN A 252 5.00 0.99 27.60
C ASN A 252 3.98 0.20 26.77
N LYS A 253 2.70 0.59 26.81
CA LYS A 253 1.66 -0.02 25.98
C LYS A 253 1.90 0.23 24.50
N LEU A 254 2.27 1.45 24.11
CA LEU A 254 2.60 1.80 22.73
C LEU A 254 3.83 1.01 22.24
N GLU A 255 4.90 0.91 23.04
CA GLU A 255 6.08 0.10 22.72
C GLU A 255 5.73 -1.38 22.51
N ALA A 256 4.95 -1.97 23.43
CA ALA A 256 4.53 -3.37 23.33
C ALA A 256 3.67 -3.62 22.08
N LEU A 257 2.72 -2.72 21.79
CA LEU A 257 1.87 -2.78 20.61
C LEU A 257 2.69 -2.70 19.32
N THR A 258 3.65 -1.78 19.27
CA THR A 258 4.52 -1.56 18.09
C THR A 258 5.30 -2.82 17.76
N ARG A 259 5.98 -3.40 18.75
CA ARG A 259 6.78 -4.64 18.55
C ARG A 259 5.90 -5.80 18.12
N HIS A 260 4.69 -5.93 18.69
CA HIS A 260 3.76 -7.00 18.33
C HIS A 260 3.29 -6.87 16.86
N LEU A 261 2.82 -5.69 16.47
CA LEU A 261 2.29 -5.43 15.13
C LEU A 261 3.36 -5.46 14.04
N TYR A 262 4.57 -4.98 14.35
CA TYR A 262 5.70 -5.08 13.41
C TYR A 262 6.02 -6.54 13.06
N ARG A 263 6.05 -7.42 14.07
CA ARG A 263 6.39 -8.85 13.89
C ARG A 263 5.31 -9.65 13.17
N SER A 264 4.05 -9.23 13.26
CA SER A 264 2.92 -9.94 12.64
C SER A 264 2.57 -9.44 11.24
N SER A 265 3.21 -8.36 10.77
CA SER A 265 2.91 -7.75 9.47
C SER A 265 3.88 -8.15 8.38
N HIS A 266 3.38 -8.21 7.14
CA HIS A 266 4.20 -8.36 5.93
C HIS A 266 4.54 -7.01 5.26
N ARG A 267 4.00 -5.91 5.79
CA ARG A 267 4.23 -4.54 5.32
C ARG A 267 4.85 -3.69 6.42
N PHE A 268 5.82 -4.26 7.12
CA PHE A 268 6.49 -3.65 8.26
C PHE A 268 7.21 -2.36 7.86
N LEU A 269 7.23 -1.39 8.77
CA LEU A 269 7.88 -0.10 8.56
C LEU A 269 8.91 0.16 9.67
N CYS A 270 8.48 0.53 10.87
CA CYS A 270 9.38 0.85 11.99
C CYS A 270 9.04 0.00 13.22
N PRO A 271 10.00 -0.74 13.81
CA PRO A 271 9.75 -1.55 15.01
C PRO A 271 9.74 -0.75 16.31
N GLU A 272 10.03 0.54 16.23
CA GLU A 272 10.28 1.42 17.37
C GLU A 272 9.22 2.51 17.50
N VAL A 273 9.08 2.99 18.72
CA VAL A 273 8.34 4.21 19.00
C VAL A 273 9.26 5.38 18.69
N MET A 274 8.73 6.34 17.96
CA MET A 274 9.41 7.57 17.59
C MET A 274 8.85 8.74 18.40
N VAL A 275 9.63 9.80 18.51
CA VAL A 275 9.24 11.07 19.13
C VAL A 275 9.20 12.13 18.05
N TYR A 276 8.14 12.94 18.02
CA TYR A 276 8.09 14.15 17.21
C TYR A 276 8.19 15.36 18.14
N GLY A 277 9.35 16.01 18.09
CA GLY A 277 9.70 17.19 18.89
C GLY A 277 9.91 18.45 18.05
N ALA A 278 10.51 19.48 18.66
CA ALA A 278 10.80 20.74 17.97
C ALA A 278 11.80 20.58 16.82
N ASP A 279 12.77 19.68 16.97
CA ASP A 279 13.82 19.39 15.99
C ASP A 279 13.41 18.30 14.97
N GLY A 280 12.13 17.91 14.97
CA GLY A 280 11.58 16.89 14.07
C GLY A 280 11.49 15.51 14.70
N TYR A 281 11.81 14.47 13.92
CA TYR A 281 11.65 13.07 14.31
C TYR A 281 12.91 12.54 15.00
N LEU A 282 12.75 11.96 16.19
CA LEU A 282 13.81 11.33 16.97
C LEU A 282 13.43 9.90 17.32
N THR A 283 14.42 9.02 17.47
CA THR A 283 14.17 7.73 18.13
C THR A 283 13.87 7.96 19.60
N LEU A 284 13.15 7.04 20.24
CA LEU A 284 12.90 7.13 21.68
C LEU A 284 14.20 7.07 22.50
N GLU A 285 15.22 6.37 22.00
CA GLU A 285 16.54 6.32 22.61
C GLU A 285 17.26 7.67 22.53
N ASP A 286 17.33 8.27 21.34
CA ASP A 286 17.97 9.58 21.14
C ASP A 286 17.29 10.66 21.97
N TYR A 287 15.95 10.65 22.03
CA TYR A 287 15.20 11.61 22.84
C TYR A 287 15.52 11.47 24.34
N ARG A 288 15.64 10.24 24.87
CA ARG A 288 16.02 9.98 26.27
C ARG A 288 17.49 10.28 26.57
N ALA A 289 18.36 10.26 25.55
CA ALA A 289 19.75 10.66 25.74
C ALA A 289 19.90 12.19 25.86
N GLN A 290 18.95 12.96 25.32
CA GLN A 290 18.96 14.42 25.31
C GLN A 290 18.20 15.06 26.48
N HIS A 291 17.31 14.32 27.16
CA HIS A 291 16.39 14.82 28.19
C HIS A 291 16.22 13.82 29.34
#